data_AF-A0A4S2M0D2-F1
#
_entry.id   AF-A0A4S2M0D2-F1
#
_cell.length_a   1.000
_cell.length_b   1.000
_cell.length_c   1.000
_cell.angle_alpha   90.00
_cell.angle_beta   90.00
_cell.angle_gamma   90.00
#
_symmetry.space_group_name_H-M   'P 1'
#
loop_
_entity.id
_entity.type
_entity.pdbx_description
1 polymer ?
#
loop_
_entity_poly.entity_id
_entity_poly.type
_entity_poly.pdbx_seq_one_letter_code
_entity_poly.pdbx_strand_id
1 'polypeptide(L)'
;MACATAETTCYMMCSREKASTYGGMSTSGWQTQFVLRTPNAIGKRVDLAVQLFRNSVESFSGILDSVEFCSEELRSRYQSPDSLYYPPITLYPHMDEGRLNGLLSASRYDCVTGSLEPLSLAPFLEDLLESIDINGSIKSIYLGSAETVIHGQLSEWSAEYWTIRRSMVFASELRDVADEFRRTYLNSTDIPDHTFPPFSIPGRGPGSAWLHRKWPFAPAVGGPYLAVHWRCGDYVQSSGDRWINTPSPVHLASQIQFALDYLASEHSTVINVVFLSTDANKIVEQFVTNNCNWERWNFGP
;
A
#
# COMPACT_ATOMS: atom_id res chain seq x y z
N MET A 1 3.99 16.75 -7.18
CA MET A 1 4.10 15.54 -8.02
C MET A 1 4.64 14.43 -7.12
N ALA A 2 3.76 13.68 -6.48
CA ALA A 2 4.08 12.49 -5.71
C ALA A 2 2.92 11.51 -5.94
N CYS A 3 3.02 10.75 -7.03
CA CYS A 3 2.18 9.59 -7.24
C CYS A 3 2.72 8.53 -6.28
N ALA A 4 2.02 8.27 -5.18
CA ALA A 4 2.31 7.12 -4.34
C ALA A 4 1.76 5.85 -5.05
N THR A 5 2.37 5.49 -6.18
CA THR A 5 2.33 4.12 -6.69
C THR A 5 3.29 3.31 -5.83
N ALA A 6 2.86 3.04 -4.59
CA ALA A 6 3.52 2.08 -3.74
C ALA A 6 2.97 0.69 -4.06
N GLU A 7 3.33 0.15 -5.23
CA GLU A 7 3.62 -1.28 -5.31
C GLU A 7 4.89 -1.51 -4.51
N THR A 8 4.78 -1.42 -3.19
CA THR A 8 5.82 -1.84 -2.27
C THR A 8 5.37 -3.20 -1.78
N THR A 9 5.80 -4.23 -2.49
CA THR A 9 5.91 -5.56 -1.91
C THR A 9 6.93 -5.45 -0.79
N CYS A 10 6.46 -5.07 0.40
CA CYS A 10 7.20 -5.26 1.63
C CYS A 10 7.27 -6.78 1.80
N TYR A 11 8.35 -7.39 1.31
CA TYR A 11 8.70 -8.75 1.69
C TYR A 11 9.11 -8.71 3.16
N MET A 12 8.13 -8.76 4.06
CA MET A 12 8.35 -9.34 5.36
C MET A 12 8.43 -10.85 5.12
N MET A 13 9.62 -11.35 4.76
CA MET A 13 9.87 -12.78 4.62
C MET A 13 9.56 -13.44 5.97
N CYS A 14 8.43 -14.10 6.02
CA CYS A 14 8.03 -14.97 7.12
C CYS A 14 8.89 -16.23 7.02
N SER A 15 9.61 -16.54 8.10
CA SER A 15 10.68 -17.52 8.02
C SER A 15 10.18 -18.95 7.87
N ARG A 16 10.84 -19.74 7.01
CA ARG A 16 10.66 -21.19 6.90
C ARG A 16 11.31 -21.89 8.11
N GLU A 17 10.49 -22.51 8.96
CA GLU A 17 10.97 -23.38 10.04
C GLU A 17 11.88 -24.51 9.51
N LYS A 18 13.08 -24.61 10.09
CA LYS A 18 13.93 -25.80 9.97
C LYS A 18 13.33 -26.92 10.82
N ALA A 19 13.01 -28.03 10.16
CA ALA A 19 12.87 -29.32 10.80
C ALA A 19 14.17 -29.69 11.55
N SER A 20 14.07 -29.91 12.85
CA SER A 20 15.09 -30.56 13.68
C SER A 20 14.40 -31.28 14.84
N THR A 21 14.37 -32.60 14.70
CA THR A 21 13.92 -33.62 15.65
C THR A 21 14.56 -33.47 17.05
N TYR A 22 13.76 -33.57 18.12
CA TYR A 22 13.87 -34.53 19.23
C TYR A 22 13.00 -34.13 20.45
N GLY A 23 12.22 -35.09 20.98
CA GLY A 23 11.77 -35.14 22.38
C GLY A 23 10.39 -34.56 22.68
N GLY A 24 9.37 -35.42 22.71
CA GLY A 24 7.98 -35.03 22.88
C GLY A 24 7.52 -34.79 24.31
N MET A 25 6.47 -33.98 24.44
CA MET A 25 5.31 -34.26 25.28
C MET A 25 4.16 -33.31 24.92
N SER A 26 2.96 -33.89 24.95
CA SER A 26 1.64 -33.34 24.60
C SER A 26 1.32 -31.97 25.18
N THR A 27 0.85 -31.05 24.33
CA THR A 27 -0.17 -30.05 24.72
C THR A 27 -1.18 -29.85 23.59
N SER A 28 -2.45 -29.92 24.01
CA SER A 28 -3.69 -29.77 23.26
C SER A 28 -3.70 -28.58 22.30
N GLY A 29 -4.14 -28.86 21.07
CA GLY A 29 -4.22 -27.90 19.98
C GLY A 29 -5.14 -26.72 20.25
N TRP A 30 -4.54 -25.53 20.14
CA TRP A 30 -5.23 -24.33 19.68
C TRP A 30 -4.65 -24.01 18.30
N GLN A 31 -5.19 -24.66 17.26
CA GLN A 31 -5.03 -24.17 15.90
C GLN A 31 -5.95 -22.96 15.75
N THR A 32 -5.43 -21.77 16.03
CA THR A 32 -6.05 -20.53 15.54
C THR A 32 -5.76 -20.46 14.06
N GLN A 33 -6.56 -21.21 13.28
CA GLN A 33 -6.61 -21.07 11.85
C GLN A 33 -7.11 -19.64 11.60
N PHE A 34 -6.21 -18.73 11.21
CA PHE A 34 -6.61 -17.49 10.57
C PHE A 34 -7.28 -17.88 9.26
N VAL A 35 -8.57 -18.21 9.37
CA VAL A 35 -9.46 -18.24 8.23
C VAL A 35 -9.60 -16.78 7.84
N LEU A 36 -8.69 -16.30 7.00
CA LEU A 36 -9.08 -15.37 5.96
C LEU A 36 -10.24 -16.08 5.28
N ARG A 37 -11.48 -15.77 5.70
CA ARG A 37 -12.64 -16.02 4.88
C ARG A 37 -12.41 -15.11 3.70
N THR A 38 -11.66 -15.57 2.70
CA THR A 38 -11.97 -15.22 1.33
C THR A 38 -13.48 -15.48 1.27
N PRO A 39 -14.31 -14.44 1.09
CA PRO A 39 -15.71 -14.70 0.84
C PRO A 39 -15.69 -15.68 -0.33
N ASN A 40 -16.30 -16.86 -0.18
CA ASN A 40 -16.47 -17.77 -1.30
C ASN A 40 -17.02 -16.93 -2.46
N ALA A 41 -16.16 -16.59 -3.42
CA ALA A 41 -16.48 -15.74 -4.56
C ALA A 41 -17.06 -16.58 -5.70
N ILE A 42 -17.31 -17.87 -5.44
CA ILE A 42 -18.05 -18.75 -6.33
C ILE A 42 -19.45 -18.15 -6.48
N GLY A 43 -19.71 -17.54 -7.63
CA GLY A 43 -21.02 -16.99 -8.00
C GLY A 43 -21.33 -15.57 -7.52
N LYS A 44 -20.34 -14.78 -7.09
CA LYS A 44 -20.57 -13.36 -6.81
C LYS A 44 -20.58 -12.56 -8.11
N ARG A 45 -21.68 -11.82 -8.34
CA ARG A 45 -21.90 -10.99 -9.53
C ARG A 45 -22.10 -9.54 -9.09
N VAL A 46 -21.40 -8.60 -9.73
CA VAL A 46 -21.68 -7.16 -9.62
C VAL A 46 -22.64 -6.73 -10.72
N ASP A 47 -23.42 -5.68 -10.50
CA ASP A 47 -24.41 -5.24 -11.50
C ASP A 47 -23.71 -4.56 -12.68
N LEU A 48 -22.74 -3.70 -12.40
CA LEU A 48 -21.99 -2.96 -13.40
C LEU A 48 -20.49 -2.97 -13.08
N ALA A 49 -19.67 -3.31 -14.06
CA ALA A 49 -18.22 -3.07 -14.03
C ALA A 49 -17.88 -1.94 -15.00
N VAL A 50 -17.23 -0.89 -14.49
CA VAL A 50 -16.84 0.30 -15.25
C VAL A 50 -15.31 0.37 -15.35
N GLN A 51 -14.78 0.43 -16.56
CA GLN A 51 -13.37 0.69 -16.81
C GLN A 51 -13.14 2.21 -16.85
N LEU A 52 -12.22 2.70 -16.03
CA LEU A 52 -11.82 4.10 -16.09
C LEU A 52 -10.72 4.32 -17.12
N PHE A 53 -10.90 5.36 -17.94
CA PHE A 53 -9.93 5.80 -18.93
C PHE A 53 -9.57 7.26 -18.72
N ARG A 54 -8.27 7.56 -18.75
CA ARG A 54 -7.82 8.95 -18.88
C ARG A 54 -7.83 9.32 -20.35
N ASN A 55 -8.08 10.61 -20.65
CA ASN A 55 -8.18 11.25 -21.97
C ASN A 55 -7.05 10.95 -22.99
N SER A 56 -6.08 10.07 -22.71
CA SER A 56 -4.99 9.70 -23.61
C SER A 56 -5.33 8.59 -24.61
N VAL A 57 -6.45 7.88 -24.46
CA VAL A 57 -6.81 6.77 -25.37
C VAL A 57 -7.65 7.24 -26.56
N GLU A 58 -8.45 8.26 -26.36
CA GLU A 58 -9.15 8.93 -27.44
C GLU A 58 -8.37 10.20 -27.76
N SER A 59 -8.14 10.50 -29.04
CA SER A 59 -7.40 11.68 -29.53
C SER A 59 -8.12 13.00 -29.24
N PHE A 60 -8.66 13.19 -28.05
CA PHE A 60 -9.37 14.38 -27.61
C PHE A 60 -8.37 15.39 -27.08
N SER A 61 -8.21 16.47 -27.82
CA SER A 61 -7.42 17.65 -27.46
C SER A 61 -8.11 18.58 -26.45
N GLY A 62 -9.19 18.13 -25.80
CA GLY A 62 -9.98 18.91 -24.85
C GLY A 62 -9.82 18.40 -23.41
N ILE A 63 -9.69 19.32 -22.46
CA ILE A 63 -9.99 19.04 -21.06
C ILE A 63 -11.52 18.86 -21.00
N LEU A 64 -11.97 17.63 -20.80
CA LEU A 64 -13.38 17.38 -20.49
C LEU A 64 -13.62 17.83 -19.05
N ASP A 65 -14.49 18.84 -18.87
CA ASP A 65 -14.89 19.34 -17.55
C ASP A 65 -15.91 18.43 -16.84
N SER A 66 -16.39 17.39 -17.53
CA SER A 66 -17.38 16.43 -17.04
C SER A 66 -16.89 14.99 -17.11
N VAL A 67 -17.56 14.12 -16.36
CA VAL A 67 -17.43 12.66 -16.46
C VAL A 67 -18.47 12.16 -17.43
N GLU A 68 -18.07 11.31 -18.37
CA GLU A 68 -18.96 10.74 -19.37
C GLU A 68 -18.60 9.29 -19.68
N PHE A 69 -19.55 8.56 -20.25
CA PHE A 69 -19.24 7.26 -20.86
C PHE A 69 -18.29 7.45 -22.04
N CYS A 70 -17.43 6.47 -22.33
CA CYS A 70 -16.57 6.55 -23.52
C CYS A 70 -17.37 6.65 -24.82
N SER A 71 -16.69 6.93 -25.93
CA SER A 71 -17.31 6.83 -27.27
C SER A 71 -18.02 5.49 -27.50
N GLU A 72 -19.10 5.51 -28.29
CA GLU A 72 -19.87 4.32 -28.64
C GLU A 72 -18.99 3.23 -29.27
N GLU A 73 -17.98 3.64 -30.05
CA GLU A 73 -16.98 2.75 -30.62
C GLU A 73 -16.22 1.98 -29.53
N LEU A 74 -15.69 2.65 -28.50
CA LEU A 74 -15.02 1.99 -27.39
C LEU A 74 -15.98 1.16 -26.54
N ARG A 75 -17.15 1.70 -26.20
CA ARG A 75 -18.17 0.99 -25.40
C ARG A 75 -18.59 -0.33 -26.04
N SER A 76 -18.78 -0.35 -27.37
CA SER A 76 -19.15 -1.57 -28.11
C SER A 76 -18.11 -2.70 -27.96
N ARG A 77 -16.82 -2.35 -27.82
CA ARG A 77 -15.73 -3.33 -27.59
C ARG A 77 -15.76 -3.90 -26.18
N TYR A 78 -16.23 -3.14 -25.19
CA TYR A 78 -16.35 -3.55 -23.78
C TYR A 78 -17.63 -4.33 -23.49
N GLN A 79 -18.71 -4.03 -24.22
CA GLN A 79 -20.01 -4.67 -24.05
C GLN A 79 -20.11 -6.03 -24.77
N SER A 80 -19.14 -6.37 -25.64
CA SER A 80 -19.09 -7.65 -26.34
C SER A 80 -18.26 -8.69 -25.58
N PRO A 81 -18.85 -9.81 -25.11
CA PRO A 81 -18.13 -10.89 -24.42
C PRO A 81 -17.04 -11.55 -25.28
N ASP A 82 -17.15 -11.45 -26.61
CA ASP A 82 -16.31 -12.13 -27.60
C ASP A 82 -15.24 -11.19 -28.23
N SER A 83 -15.04 -10.00 -27.67
CA SER A 83 -14.06 -9.05 -28.18
C SER A 83 -12.63 -9.56 -27.99
N LEU A 84 -11.95 -9.91 -29.09
CA LEU A 84 -10.55 -10.34 -29.12
C LEU A 84 -9.54 -9.23 -28.76
N TYR A 85 -9.98 -7.97 -28.69
CA TYR A 85 -9.06 -6.82 -28.67
C TYR A 85 -8.69 -6.30 -27.28
N TYR A 86 -9.50 -6.53 -26.25
CA TYR A 86 -9.17 -6.25 -24.86
C TYR A 86 -10.09 -7.15 -24.03
N PRO A 87 -9.59 -8.05 -23.17
CA PRO A 87 -10.49 -8.82 -22.32
C PRO A 87 -11.36 -7.82 -21.53
N PRO A 88 -12.68 -8.05 -21.44
CA PRO A 88 -13.55 -7.24 -20.60
C PRO A 88 -12.94 -7.24 -19.21
N ILE A 89 -12.70 -6.04 -18.66
CA ILE A 89 -12.17 -5.74 -17.32
C ILE A 89 -11.91 -7.03 -16.54
N THR A 90 -10.67 -7.48 -16.44
CA THR A 90 -10.39 -8.69 -15.67
C THR A 90 -10.79 -8.41 -14.23
N LEU A 91 -11.95 -8.92 -13.83
CA LEU A 91 -12.47 -8.86 -12.48
C LEU A 91 -11.62 -9.87 -11.67
N TYR A 92 -10.40 -9.42 -11.34
CA TYR A 92 -9.21 -10.10 -10.78
C TYR A 92 -8.29 -10.90 -11.72
N PRO A 93 -7.02 -10.48 -11.90
CA PRO A 93 -5.88 -11.37 -12.07
C PRO A 93 -4.83 -11.19 -10.94
N HIS A 94 -4.11 -12.27 -10.61
CA HIS A 94 -3.02 -12.41 -9.61
C HIS A 94 -3.40 -12.64 -8.14
N MET A 95 -3.69 -13.91 -7.80
CA MET A 95 -3.09 -14.58 -6.62
C MET A 95 -2.76 -16.02 -7.03
N ASP A 96 -1.46 -16.30 -7.18
CA ASP A 96 -0.79 -17.60 -7.40
C ASP A 96 -1.35 -18.60 -8.42
N GLU A 97 -0.44 -19.08 -9.27
CA GLU A 97 -0.60 -20.22 -10.16
C GLU A 97 -1.30 -21.40 -9.44
N GLY A 98 -2.54 -21.72 -9.83
CA GLY A 98 -3.16 -23.02 -9.53
C GLY A 98 -4.49 -23.04 -8.78
N ARG A 99 -5.12 -21.91 -8.44
CA ARG A 99 -6.47 -21.91 -7.85
C ARG A 99 -7.48 -21.05 -8.61
N LEU A 100 -8.03 -21.61 -9.69
CA LEU A 100 -9.18 -21.11 -10.45
C LEU A 100 -10.52 -21.26 -9.68
N ASN A 101 -10.59 -20.82 -8.42
CA ASN A 101 -11.84 -20.85 -7.64
C ASN A 101 -12.30 -19.43 -7.30
N GLY A 102 -13.12 -18.85 -8.18
CA GLY A 102 -13.96 -17.69 -7.88
C GLY A 102 -13.68 -16.46 -8.75
N LEU A 103 -14.02 -16.52 -10.04
CA LEU A 103 -14.02 -15.33 -10.91
C LEU A 103 -15.20 -14.43 -10.52
N LEU A 104 -14.92 -13.20 -10.08
CA LEU A 104 -15.95 -12.17 -9.96
C LEU A 104 -16.49 -11.87 -11.37
N SER A 105 -17.81 -11.84 -11.57
CA SER A 105 -18.40 -11.51 -12.88
C SER A 105 -19.29 -10.28 -12.78
N ALA A 106 -19.54 -9.58 -13.88
CA ALA A 106 -20.49 -8.47 -13.92
C ALA A 106 -21.71 -8.79 -14.77
N SER A 107 -22.85 -8.18 -14.46
CA SER A 107 -24.03 -8.23 -15.34
C SER A 107 -23.86 -7.37 -16.57
N ARG A 108 -23.12 -6.27 -16.44
CA ARG A 108 -22.86 -5.29 -17.49
C ARG A 108 -21.42 -4.81 -17.39
N TYR A 109 -20.83 -4.52 -18.54
CA TYR A 109 -19.52 -3.90 -18.65
C TYR A 109 -19.68 -2.58 -19.39
N ASP A 110 -19.02 -1.54 -18.88
CA ASP A 110 -19.01 -0.23 -19.52
C ASP A 110 -17.68 0.47 -19.27
N CYS A 111 -17.50 1.64 -19.87
CA CYS A 111 -16.31 2.45 -19.65
C CYS A 111 -16.64 3.93 -19.54
N VAL A 112 -15.83 4.63 -18.73
CA VAL A 112 -16.01 6.03 -18.38
C VAL A 112 -14.69 6.78 -18.55
N THR A 113 -14.77 8.00 -19.05
CA THR A 113 -13.65 8.90 -19.34
C THR A 113 -13.94 10.33 -18.84
N GLY A 114 -12.99 11.24 -19.03
CA GLY A 114 -13.13 12.66 -18.70
C GLY A 114 -12.49 13.08 -17.38
N SER A 115 -13.18 13.94 -16.62
CA SER A 115 -12.67 14.47 -15.34
C SER A 115 -12.77 13.47 -14.19
N LEU A 116 -11.80 12.56 -14.11
CA LEU A 116 -11.76 11.48 -13.11
C LEU A 116 -11.20 11.93 -11.74
N GLU A 117 -11.76 13.00 -11.20
CA GLU A 117 -11.57 13.43 -9.81
C GLU A 117 -12.75 13.00 -8.93
N PRO A 118 -12.56 12.69 -7.64
CA PRO A 118 -13.64 12.26 -6.76
C PRO A 118 -14.88 13.16 -6.76
N LEU A 119 -14.70 14.49 -6.84
CA LEU A 119 -15.80 15.46 -6.82
C LEU A 119 -16.66 15.44 -8.09
N SER A 120 -16.10 15.00 -9.22
CA SER A 120 -16.80 14.88 -10.49
C SER A 120 -17.30 13.45 -10.73
N LEU A 121 -16.52 12.45 -10.31
CA LEU A 121 -16.83 11.04 -10.49
C LEU A 121 -17.92 10.55 -9.52
N ALA A 122 -17.91 10.98 -8.25
CA ALA A 122 -18.87 10.48 -7.28
C ALA A 122 -20.34 10.81 -7.65
N PRO A 123 -20.70 12.06 -8.00
CA PRO A 123 -22.07 12.36 -8.43
C PRO A 123 -22.50 11.56 -9.67
N PHE A 124 -21.59 11.40 -10.64
CA PHE A 124 -21.87 10.57 -11.83
C PHE A 124 -22.17 9.11 -11.45
N LEU A 125 -21.42 8.52 -10.51
CA LEU A 125 -21.66 7.16 -10.03
C LEU A 125 -22.95 7.05 -9.20
N GLU A 126 -23.30 8.09 -8.42
CA GLU A 126 -24.58 8.17 -7.70
C GLU A 126 -25.77 8.19 -8.66
N ASP A 127 -25.71 9.00 -9.73
CA ASP A 127 -26.72 9.02 -10.78
C ASP A 127 -26.90 7.65 -11.44
N LEU A 128 -25.80 6.90 -11.64
CA LEU A 128 -25.88 5.53 -12.17
C LEU A 128 -26.55 4.56 -11.20
N LEU A 129 -26.30 4.67 -9.89
CA LEU A 129 -26.94 3.84 -8.87
C LEU A 129 -28.44 4.13 -8.75
N GLU A 130 -28.85 5.38 -8.98
CA GLU A 130 -30.26 5.79 -8.97
C GLU A 130 -30.97 5.46 -10.29
N SER A 131 -30.22 5.23 -11.37
CA SER A 131 -30.79 4.89 -12.68
C SER A 131 -31.51 3.53 -12.67
N ILE A 132 -32.76 3.54 -13.15
CA ILE A 132 -33.54 2.33 -13.44
C ILE A 132 -33.48 2.12 -14.95
N ASP A 133 -32.62 1.22 -15.40
CA ASP A 133 -32.55 0.82 -16.81
C ASP A 133 -33.44 -0.41 -17.06
N ILE A 134 -33.71 -0.73 -18.33
CA ILE A 134 -34.49 -1.90 -18.80
C ILE A 134 -33.93 -3.24 -18.26
N ASN A 135 -32.65 -3.25 -17.87
CA ASN A 135 -31.94 -4.41 -17.33
C ASN A 135 -31.97 -4.51 -15.78
N GLY A 136 -32.69 -3.61 -15.11
CA GLY A 136 -32.81 -3.56 -13.64
C GLY A 136 -32.02 -2.41 -13.01
N SER A 137 -32.27 -2.17 -11.72
CA SER A 137 -31.55 -1.15 -10.92
C SER A 137 -30.10 -1.58 -10.66
N ILE A 138 -29.14 -0.69 -10.89
CA ILE A 138 -27.74 -0.91 -10.52
C ILE A 138 -27.61 -0.72 -9.00
N LYS A 139 -27.16 -1.75 -8.28
CA LYS A 139 -26.95 -1.67 -6.81
C LYS A 139 -25.49 -1.80 -6.42
N SER A 140 -24.66 -2.29 -7.34
CA SER A 140 -23.24 -2.54 -7.12
C SER A 140 -22.44 -2.17 -8.36
N ILE A 141 -21.43 -1.33 -8.16
CA ILE A 141 -20.51 -0.89 -9.20
C ILE A 141 -19.09 -1.34 -8.84
N TYR A 142 -18.41 -1.96 -9.80
CA TYR A 142 -16.97 -2.23 -9.75
C TYR A 142 -16.25 -1.17 -10.59
N LEU A 143 -15.22 -0.54 -10.03
CA LEU A 143 -14.37 0.42 -10.73
C LEU A 143 -13.03 -0.22 -11.09
N GLY A 144 -12.82 -0.47 -12.38
CA GLY A 144 -11.54 -0.91 -12.94
C GLY A 144 -10.59 0.26 -13.19
N SER A 145 -9.29 0.00 -13.06
CA SER A 145 -8.23 1.02 -13.15
C SER A 145 -8.44 2.22 -12.24
N ALA A 146 -8.76 1.96 -10.96
CA ALA A 146 -8.98 3.00 -9.96
C ALA A 146 -7.77 3.94 -9.76
N GLU A 147 -6.56 3.52 -10.14
CA GLU A 147 -5.36 4.38 -10.19
C GLU A 147 -5.49 5.57 -11.16
N THR A 148 -6.43 5.50 -12.09
CA THR A 148 -6.74 6.60 -13.01
C THR A 148 -7.44 7.75 -12.29
N VAL A 149 -8.10 7.48 -11.16
CA VAL A 149 -8.72 8.51 -10.32
C VAL A 149 -7.63 9.31 -9.64
N ILE A 150 -7.60 10.61 -9.90
CA ILE A 150 -6.65 11.53 -9.26
C ILE A 150 -7.30 12.25 -8.09
N HIS A 151 -6.55 12.52 -7.02
CA HIS A 151 -7.10 13.14 -5.82
C HIS A 151 -7.68 14.54 -6.06
N GLY A 152 -7.14 15.31 -7.01
CA GLY A 152 -7.65 16.64 -7.32
C GLY A 152 -7.68 17.57 -6.10
N GLN A 153 -8.86 18.13 -5.83
CA GLN A 153 -9.12 18.94 -4.63
C GLN A 153 -9.07 18.14 -3.31
N LEU A 154 -9.24 16.81 -3.34
CA LEU A 154 -9.09 15.93 -2.19
C LEU A 154 -7.66 15.40 -2.03
N SER A 155 -6.68 16.25 -2.30
CA SER A 155 -5.24 15.97 -2.18
C SER A 155 -4.72 16.31 -0.78
N GLU A 156 -3.40 16.29 -0.59
CA GLU A 156 -2.71 16.60 0.68
C GLU A 156 -3.04 17.97 1.27
N TRP A 157 -3.69 18.84 0.49
CA TRP A 157 -4.16 20.17 0.87
C TRP A 157 -5.58 20.16 1.50
N SER A 158 -6.24 19.00 1.61
CA SER A 158 -7.60 18.84 2.15
C SER A 158 -7.64 18.11 3.50
N ALA A 159 -8.63 18.42 4.33
CA ALA A 159 -8.82 17.75 5.63
C ALA A 159 -9.35 16.31 5.46
N GLU A 160 -10.11 16.08 4.41
CA GLU A 160 -10.71 14.81 4.00
C GLU A 160 -9.61 13.79 3.67
N TYR A 161 -8.63 14.19 2.85
CA TYR A 161 -7.46 13.36 2.55
C TYR A 161 -6.76 12.89 3.82
N TRP A 162 -6.44 13.82 4.72
CA TRP A 162 -5.78 13.47 5.97
C TRP A 162 -6.65 12.64 6.91
N THR A 163 -7.97 12.79 6.86
CA THR A 163 -8.90 11.98 7.65
C THR A 163 -8.92 10.53 7.17
N ILE A 164 -8.97 10.31 5.86
CA ILE A 164 -8.85 8.97 5.25
C ILE A 164 -7.45 8.39 5.52
N ARG A 165 -6.39 9.18 5.33
CA ARG A 165 -5.02 8.72 5.56
C ARG A 165 -4.77 8.31 7.01
N ARG A 166 -5.36 9.02 7.98
CA ARG A 166 -5.27 8.68 9.41
C ARG A 166 -6.11 7.47 9.79
N SER A 167 -7.20 7.17 9.07
CA SER A 167 -8.04 5.99 9.36
C SER A 167 -7.37 4.68 8.96
N MET A 168 -6.37 4.72 8.07
CA MET A 168 -5.52 3.60 7.69
C MET A 168 -4.51 3.26 8.81
N VAL A 169 -5.00 2.62 9.87
CA VAL A 169 -4.17 2.14 10.99
C VAL A 169 -3.74 0.70 10.75
N PHE A 170 -2.46 0.40 10.95
CA PHE A 170 -1.93 -0.96 10.85
C PHE A 170 -2.62 -1.90 11.86
N ALA A 171 -2.79 -3.16 11.45
CA ALA A 171 -3.29 -4.24 12.30
C ALA A 171 -2.48 -4.32 13.61
N SER A 172 -3.15 -4.67 14.71
CA SER A 172 -2.53 -4.74 16.05
C SER A 172 -1.31 -5.65 16.06
N GLU A 173 -1.41 -6.80 15.42
CA GLU A 173 -0.39 -7.84 15.41
C GLU A 173 0.90 -7.35 14.73
N LEU A 174 0.77 -6.54 13.67
CA LEU A 174 1.92 -5.93 13.00
C LEU A 174 2.59 -4.86 13.86
N ARG A 175 1.80 -4.11 14.63
CA ARG A 175 2.32 -3.10 15.56
C ARG A 175 3.03 -3.76 16.73
N ASP A 176 2.47 -4.83 17.29
CA ASP A 176 3.07 -5.56 18.40
C ASP A 176 4.44 -6.14 18.02
N VAL A 177 4.57 -6.69 16.80
CA VAL A 177 5.86 -7.17 16.26
C VAL A 177 6.84 -6.00 16.07
N ALA A 178 6.38 -4.87 15.55
CA ALA A 178 7.22 -3.68 15.36
C ALA A 178 7.68 -3.08 16.70
N ASP A 179 6.81 -3.06 17.71
CA ASP A 179 7.13 -2.53 19.04
C ASP A 179 8.10 -3.45 19.80
N GLU A 180 7.97 -4.77 19.64
CA GLU A 180 8.96 -5.70 20.16
C GLU A 180 10.33 -5.52 19.48
N PHE A 181 10.35 -5.32 18.17
CA PHE A 181 11.57 -5.01 17.44
C PHE A 181 12.23 -3.73 17.94
N ARG A 182 11.45 -2.64 18.07
CA ARG A 182 11.93 -1.34 18.58
C ARG A 182 12.52 -1.46 19.97
N ARG A 183 11.83 -2.16 20.88
CA ARG A 183 12.30 -2.39 22.24
C ARG A 183 13.59 -3.21 22.29
N THR A 184 13.65 -4.28 21.49
CA THR A 184 14.74 -5.26 21.54
C THR A 184 16.02 -4.74 20.89
N TYR A 185 15.92 -4.10 19.73
CA TYR A 185 17.07 -3.78 18.88
C TYR A 185 17.38 -2.29 18.78
N LEU A 186 16.39 -1.42 19.02
CA LEU A 186 16.52 0.02 18.79
C LEU A 186 16.46 0.84 20.09
N ASN A 187 16.33 0.19 21.25
CA ASN A 187 16.13 0.84 22.55
C ASN A 187 15.02 1.92 22.50
N SER A 188 13.94 1.62 21.79
CA SER A 188 12.88 2.55 21.42
C SER A 188 11.54 2.06 21.95
N THR A 189 10.78 2.93 22.62
CA THR A 189 9.42 2.66 23.10
C THR A 189 8.60 3.95 23.12
N ASP A 190 7.27 3.85 23.03
CA ASP A 190 6.40 5.03 22.83
C ASP A 190 6.50 6.11 23.91
N ILE A 191 6.79 5.73 25.16
CA ILE A 191 6.88 6.67 26.28
C ILE A 191 8.11 7.59 26.16
N PRO A 192 9.36 7.10 26.14
CA PRO A 192 10.55 7.94 25.95
C PRO A 192 10.59 8.59 24.56
N ASP A 193 10.03 7.95 23.53
CA ASP A 193 10.05 8.49 22.16
C ASP A 193 8.99 9.59 21.94
N HIS A 194 8.08 9.80 22.90
CA HIS A 194 6.91 10.67 22.77
C HIS A 194 6.03 10.30 21.56
N THR A 195 5.96 8.99 21.25
CA THR A 195 5.15 8.43 20.15
C THR A 195 3.94 7.65 20.65
N PHE A 196 3.47 7.90 21.87
CA PHE A 196 2.27 7.25 22.39
C PHE A 196 0.97 7.78 21.73
N PRO A 197 0.17 6.92 21.09
CA PRO A 197 -1.06 7.36 20.44
C PRO A 197 -2.12 7.81 21.46
N PRO A 198 -3.07 8.66 21.06
CA PRO A 198 -4.26 8.92 21.86
C PRO A 198 -4.95 7.61 22.27
N PHE A 199 -5.67 7.64 23.40
CA PHE A 199 -6.51 6.50 23.79
C PHE A 199 -7.59 6.23 22.73
N SER A 200 -8.03 4.98 22.65
CA SER A 200 -9.20 4.65 21.84
C SER A 200 -10.44 5.39 22.34
N ILE A 201 -11.28 5.83 21.40
CA ILE A 201 -12.56 6.46 21.73
C ILE A 201 -13.51 5.39 22.30
N PRO A 202 -14.08 5.60 23.50
CA PRO A 202 -15.07 4.69 24.07
C PRO A 202 -16.21 4.41 23.09
N GLY A 203 -16.52 3.12 22.87
CA GLY A 203 -17.58 2.68 21.96
C GLY A 203 -17.22 2.62 20.46
N ARG A 204 -15.99 2.97 20.06
CA ARG A 204 -15.54 2.96 18.63
C ARG A 204 -14.53 1.85 18.28
N GLY A 205 -14.21 0.96 19.23
CA GLY A 205 -13.25 -0.15 19.05
C GLY A 205 -11.77 0.24 19.29
N PRO A 206 -10.85 -0.74 19.37
CA PRO A 206 -9.45 -0.54 19.79
C PRO A 206 -8.56 0.19 18.77
N GLY A 207 -9.04 0.37 17.54
CA GLY A 207 -8.33 1.11 16.48
C GLY A 207 -8.79 2.55 16.33
N SER A 208 -9.55 3.12 17.27
CA SER A 208 -10.25 4.40 17.09
C SER A 208 -9.45 5.64 17.49
N ALA A 209 -8.20 5.47 17.96
CA ALA A 209 -7.32 6.55 18.39
C ALA A 209 -7.10 7.64 17.32
N TRP A 210 -7.15 7.29 16.03
CA TRP A 210 -6.95 8.23 14.91
C TRP A 210 -8.05 9.30 14.78
N LEU A 211 -9.20 9.10 15.43
CA LEU A 211 -10.31 10.06 15.46
C LEU A 211 -10.00 11.30 16.32
N HIS A 212 -8.96 11.26 17.15
CA HIS A 212 -8.51 12.43 17.91
C HIS A 212 -7.90 13.48 16.98
N ARG A 213 -8.34 14.74 17.12
CA ARG A 213 -7.82 15.86 16.31
C ARG A 213 -6.40 16.30 16.68
N LYS A 214 -5.97 16.04 17.92
CA LYS A 214 -4.66 16.42 18.44
C LYS A 214 -3.99 15.21 19.07
N TRP A 215 -2.70 15.06 18.81
CA TRP A 215 -1.86 14.06 19.45
C TRP A 215 -1.36 14.58 20.80
N PRO A 216 -1.58 13.86 21.91
CA PRO A 216 -1.35 14.37 23.25
C PRO A 216 0.12 14.67 23.57
N PHE A 217 1.07 14.05 22.84
CA PHE A 217 2.52 14.18 23.08
C PHE A 217 3.27 14.79 21.90
N ALA A 218 2.61 15.61 21.08
CA ALA A 218 3.29 16.32 20.00
C ALA A 218 4.16 17.49 20.55
N PRO A 219 5.35 17.77 19.98
CA PRO A 219 5.97 17.02 18.89
C PRO A 219 6.59 15.69 19.37
N ALA A 220 6.51 14.67 18.52
CA ALA A 220 7.20 13.41 18.76
C ALA A 220 8.72 13.62 18.75
N VAL A 221 9.43 12.86 19.58
CA VAL A 221 10.91 12.89 19.66
C VAL A 221 11.50 11.78 18.79
N GLY A 222 10.90 10.59 18.82
CA GLY A 222 11.42 9.39 18.17
C GLY A 222 12.44 8.63 19.03
N GLY A 223 12.75 7.40 18.63
CA GLY A 223 13.75 6.57 19.31
C GLY A 223 15.19 6.95 18.94
N PRO A 224 16.20 6.44 19.67
CA PRO A 224 17.61 6.80 19.50
C PRO A 224 18.28 6.06 18.31
N TYR A 225 17.67 6.13 17.13
CA TYR A 225 18.16 5.47 15.91
C TYR A 225 17.86 6.31 14.66
N LEU A 226 18.66 6.10 13.62
CA LEU A 226 18.42 6.67 12.29
C LEU A 226 17.65 5.68 11.42
N ALA A 227 16.49 6.06 10.92
CA ALA A 227 15.69 5.25 9.99
C ALA A 227 16.01 5.60 8.54
N VAL A 228 16.28 4.59 7.71
CA VAL A 228 16.60 4.75 6.28
C VAL A 228 15.72 3.82 5.47
N HIS A 229 15.01 4.38 4.48
CA HIS A 229 14.35 3.59 3.45
C HIS A 229 15.15 3.68 2.16
N TRP A 230 15.73 2.56 1.73
CA TRP A 230 16.52 2.48 0.50
C TRP A 230 15.84 1.58 -0.52
N ARG A 231 15.16 2.20 -1.48
CA ARG A 231 14.51 1.52 -2.59
C ARG A 231 15.52 1.22 -3.70
N CYS A 232 15.76 -0.06 -3.94
CA CYS A 232 16.70 -0.56 -4.93
C CYS A 232 16.02 -1.30 -6.09
N GLY A 233 15.17 -2.30 -5.81
CA GLY A 233 14.67 -3.32 -6.75
C GLY A 233 14.64 -2.92 -8.22
N ASP A 234 13.51 -2.41 -8.70
CA ASP A 234 13.30 -1.86 -10.05
C ASP A 234 13.80 -0.42 -10.23
N TYR A 235 14.24 0.23 -9.15
CA TYR A 235 14.84 1.56 -9.21
C TYR A 235 16.28 1.53 -9.75
N VAL A 236 16.93 0.37 -9.65
CA VAL A 236 18.24 0.07 -10.22
C VAL A 236 18.05 -0.36 -11.67
N GLN A 237 18.63 0.40 -12.60
CA GLN A 237 18.53 0.10 -14.03
C GLN A 237 19.50 -1.03 -14.44
N SER A 238 19.08 -1.86 -15.38
CA SER A 238 19.92 -2.91 -15.98
C SER A 238 20.91 -2.38 -17.01
N SER A 239 20.70 -1.17 -17.53
CA SER A 239 21.51 -0.55 -18.59
C SER A 239 21.65 0.95 -18.37
N GLY A 240 22.80 1.53 -18.69
CA GLY A 240 23.09 2.95 -18.48
C GLY A 240 23.67 3.22 -17.09
N ASP A 241 23.33 4.38 -16.51
CA ASP A 241 23.71 4.68 -15.13
C ASP A 241 22.82 3.92 -14.15
N ARG A 242 23.37 2.84 -13.62
CA ARG A 242 22.71 1.88 -12.72
C ARG A 242 22.05 2.55 -11.51
N TRP A 243 22.57 3.69 -11.04
CA TRP A 243 22.20 4.34 -9.78
C TRP A 243 21.56 5.72 -10.00
N ILE A 244 21.00 5.97 -11.17
CA ILE A 244 20.45 7.30 -11.53
C ILE A 244 19.27 7.73 -10.64
N ASN A 245 18.43 6.77 -10.21
CA ASN A 245 17.21 7.03 -9.44
C ASN A 245 17.31 6.66 -7.96
N THR A 246 18.45 6.11 -7.52
CA THR A 246 18.68 5.66 -6.13
C THR A 246 20.17 5.65 -5.84
N PRO A 247 20.64 6.10 -4.66
CA PRO A 247 22.07 6.18 -4.39
C PRO A 247 22.75 4.82 -4.52
N SER A 248 23.99 4.84 -5.03
CA SER A 248 24.84 3.66 -5.01
C SER A 248 25.13 3.23 -3.56
N PRO A 249 25.50 1.96 -3.31
CA PRO A 249 25.76 1.49 -1.95
C PRO A 249 26.84 2.30 -1.21
N VAL A 250 27.87 2.74 -1.94
CA VAL A 250 28.94 3.61 -1.41
C VAL A 250 28.42 4.99 -1.06
N HIS A 251 27.62 5.59 -1.95
CA HIS A 251 27.05 6.92 -1.71
C HIS A 251 26.03 6.90 -0.58
N LEU A 252 25.21 5.84 -0.48
CA LEU A 252 24.29 5.66 0.64
C LEU A 252 25.04 5.56 1.96
N ALA A 253 26.07 4.71 2.05
CA ALA A 253 26.88 4.57 3.26
C ALA A 253 27.47 5.92 3.70
N SER A 254 27.98 6.71 2.75
CA SER A 254 28.48 8.07 2.99
C SER A 254 27.39 9.02 3.50
N GLN A 255 26.19 8.99 2.90
CA GLN A 255 25.06 9.80 3.33
C GLN A 255 24.59 9.44 4.75
N ILE A 256 24.56 8.14 5.08
CA ILE A 256 24.19 7.70 6.43
C ILE A 256 25.24 8.15 7.44
N GLN A 257 26.53 7.97 7.15
CA GLN A 257 27.60 8.42 8.05
C GLN A 257 27.52 9.93 8.28
N PHE A 258 27.35 10.72 7.21
CA PHE A 258 27.18 12.16 7.31
C PHE A 258 25.98 12.54 8.20
N ALA A 259 24.85 11.84 8.05
CA ALA A 259 23.67 12.08 8.87
C ALA A 259 23.92 11.76 10.36
N LEU A 260 24.63 10.67 10.66
CA LEU A 260 25.00 10.31 12.03
C LEU A 260 25.94 11.36 12.65
N ASP A 261 26.96 11.80 11.90
CA ASP A 261 27.92 12.82 12.36
C ASP A 261 27.21 14.16 12.64
N TYR A 262 26.29 14.56 11.76
CA TYR A 262 25.46 15.75 11.94
C TYR A 262 24.54 15.64 13.17
N LEU A 263 23.87 14.50 13.34
CA LEU A 263 23.01 14.28 14.51
C LEU A 263 23.81 14.30 15.82
N ALA A 264 25.03 13.76 15.80
CA ALA A 264 25.95 13.81 16.94
C ALA A 264 26.45 15.22 17.26
N SER A 265 26.53 16.12 16.27
CA SER A 265 26.92 17.53 16.51
C SER A 265 25.76 18.39 17.04
N GLU A 266 24.53 18.10 16.63
CA GLU A 266 23.35 18.91 16.97
C GLU A 266 22.62 18.44 18.24
N HIS A 267 22.70 17.14 18.56
CA HIS A 267 21.93 16.54 19.65
C HIS A 267 22.82 15.89 20.71
N SER A 268 22.45 16.04 21.98
CA SER A 268 23.14 15.38 23.09
C SER A 268 22.89 13.87 23.15
N THR A 269 21.85 13.38 22.47
CA THR A 269 21.56 11.94 22.37
C THR A 269 22.45 11.31 21.32
N VAL A 270 23.26 10.33 21.71
CA VAL A 270 24.10 9.58 20.78
C VAL A 270 23.21 8.68 19.92
N ILE A 271 23.17 8.96 18.62
CA ILE A 271 22.53 8.11 17.62
C ILE A 271 23.63 7.33 16.91
N ASN A 272 23.69 6.02 17.15
CA ASN A 272 24.68 5.12 16.55
C ASN A 272 24.05 3.83 16.00
N VAL A 273 22.73 3.72 16.05
CA VAL A 273 21.95 2.59 15.51
C VAL A 273 21.23 3.05 14.25
N VAL A 274 21.29 2.24 13.19
CA VAL A 274 20.60 2.50 11.92
C VAL A 274 19.58 1.39 11.67
N PHE A 275 18.33 1.77 11.46
CA PHE A 275 17.28 0.88 10.96
C PHE A 275 17.16 1.05 9.44
N LEU A 276 17.54 0.02 8.68
CA LEU A 276 17.51 0.04 7.21
C LEU A 276 16.33 -0.80 6.70
N SER A 277 15.36 -0.15 6.07
CA SER A 277 14.30 -0.79 5.29
C SER A 277 14.69 -0.78 3.82
N THR A 278 14.85 -1.95 3.21
CA THR A 278 15.25 -2.06 1.80
C THR A 278 14.67 -3.30 1.13
N ASP A 279 14.50 -3.21 -0.18
CA ASP A 279 14.17 -4.30 -1.09
C ASP A 279 15.40 -4.72 -1.93
N ALA A 280 16.59 -4.24 -1.58
CA ALA A 280 17.84 -4.67 -2.19
C ALA A 280 18.09 -6.17 -1.96
N ASN A 281 18.84 -6.79 -2.87
CA ASN A 281 19.29 -8.16 -2.63
C ASN A 281 20.34 -8.24 -1.50
N LYS A 282 20.49 -9.41 -0.89
CA LYS A 282 21.36 -9.66 0.27
C LYS A 282 22.83 -9.29 0.05
N ILE A 283 23.34 -9.28 -1.18
CA ILE A 283 24.73 -8.95 -1.50
C ILE A 283 24.94 -7.44 -1.43
N VAL A 284 24.00 -6.68 -1.98
CA VAL A 284 24.03 -5.21 -1.99
C VAL A 284 23.82 -4.65 -0.59
N GLU A 285 22.92 -5.28 0.19
CA GLU A 285 22.73 -4.99 1.61
C GLU A 285 24.02 -5.20 2.42
N GLN A 286 24.70 -6.34 2.23
CA GLN A 286 25.95 -6.67 2.92
C GLN A 286 27.08 -5.67 2.65
N PHE A 287 27.11 -5.08 1.46
CA PHE A 287 28.10 -4.06 1.14
C PHE A 287 27.90 -2.81 2.00
N VAL A 288 26.66 -2.36 2.20
CA VAL A 288 26.37 -1.17 3.02
C VAL A 288 26.68 -1.45 4.49
N THR A 289 26.31 -2.62 5.01
CA THR A 289 26.57 -2.96 6.43
C THR A 289 28.07 -3.11 6.74
N ASN A 290 28.85 -3.68 5.82
CA ASN A 290 30.28 -3.94 6.04
C ASN A 290 31.15 -2.68 5.94
N ASN A 291 30.78 -1.71 5.11
CA ASN A 291 31.56 -0.48 4.95
C ASN A 291 31.35 0.53 6.10
N CYS A 292 30.41 0.27 7.01
CA CYS A 292 30.10 1.16 8.11
C CYS A 292 30.49 0.62 9.50
N ASN A 293 31.15 -0.56 9.60
CA ASN A 293 31.45 -1.23 10.89
C ASN A 293 30.20 -1.42 11.78
N TRP A 294 29.04 -1.71 11.21
CA TRP A 294 27.79 -1.88 11.96
C TRP A 294 27.49 -3.36 12.24
N GLU A 295 26.99 -3.66 13.44
CA GLU A 295 26.54 -5.01 13.78
C GLU A 295 25.30 -5.38 12.96
N ARG A 296 25.37 -6.54 12.31
CA ARG A 296 24.30 -7.07 11.48
C ARG A 296 23.33 -7.89 12.32
N TRP A 297 22.06 -7.53 12.27
CA TRP A 297 20.99 -8.38 12.76
C TRP A 297 20.43 -9.19 11.57
N ASN A 298 20.81 -10.46 11.50
CA ASN A 298 20.28 -11.38 10.49
C ASN A 298 18.88 -11.84 10.90
N PHE A 299 17.88 -11.39 10.16
CA PHE A 299 16.54 -11.98 10.21
C PHE A 299 16.56 -13.22 9.30
N GLY A 300 16.19 -14.37 9.88
CA GLY A 300 16.27 -15.70 9.27
C GLY A 300 15.48 -15.85 7.96
N PRO A 301 15.66 -16.99 7.25
CA PRO A 301 15.21 -17.19 5.88
C PRO A 301 13.70 -17.21 5.74
#